data_AF-A0A9Q3KM52-F1
#
_entry.id   AF-A0A9Q3KM52-F1
#
_cell.length_a   1.000
_cell.length_b   1.000
_cell.length_c   1.000
_cell.angle_alpha   90.00
_cell.angle_beta   90.00
_cell.angle_gamma   90.00
#
_symmetry.space_group_name_H-M   'P 1'
#
loop_
_entity.id
_entity.type
_entity.pdbx_description
1 polymer ?
#
loop_
_entity_poly.entity_id
_entity_poly.type
_entity_poly.pdbx_seq_one_letter_code
_entity_poly.pdbx_strand_id
1 'polypeptide(L)'
;MLSTKIQSVHEDVKRELKVSIKRFRRYAEKRKASPPVSDPGDMGYLPSKKIKTTRPTKKLFERWLGPFPILKKVSTHAYRLMLPS
;
A
#
# COMPACT_ATOMS: atom_id res chain seq x y z
N MET A 1 -40.12 -25.58 -6.93
CA MET A 1 -40.52 -24.23 -7.37
C MET A 1 -39.87 -23.12 -6.54
N LEU A 2 -39.92 -23.14 -5.19
CA LEU A 2 -39.24 -22.12 -4.37
C LEU A 2 -37.71 -22.14 -4.49
N SER A 3 -37.10 -23.33 -4.46
CA SER A 3 -35.63 -23.48 -4.50
C SER A 3 -35.01 -22.89 -5.77
N THR A 4 -35.64 -23.08 -6.93
CA THR A 4 -35.16 -22.55 -8.21
C THR A 4 -35.28 -21.02 -8.27
N LYS A 5 -36.31 -20.45 -7.64
CA LYS A 5 -36.48 -19.00 -7.54
C LYS A 5 -35.48 -18.34 -6.59
N ILE A 6 -35.16 -18.99 -5.47
CA ILE A 6 -34.10 -18.53 -4.55
C ILE A 6 -32.73 -18.58 -5.26
N GLN A 7 -32.45 -19.64 -6.02
CA GLN A 7 -31.23 -19.75 -6.82
C GLN A 7 -31.13 -18.65 -7.88
N SER A 8 -32.21 -18.35 -8.60
CA SER A 8 -32.18 -17.29 -9.61
C SER A 8 -31.91 -15.92 -9.00
N VAL A 9 -32.60 -15.58 -7.91
CA VAL A 9 -32.40 -14.32 -7.18
C VAL A 9 -30.96 -14.21 -6.67
N HIS A 10 -30.40 -15.32 -6.17
CA HIS A 10 -29.02 -15.33 -5.68
C HIS A 10 -28.00 -15.07 -6.79
N GLU A 11 -28.20 -15.63 -7.98
CA GLU A 11 -27.34 -15.35 -9.14
C GLU A 11 -27.48 -13.90 -9.64
N ASP A 12 -28.68 -13.33 -9.58
CA ASP A 12 -28.89 -11.92 -9.92
C ASP A 12 -28.19 -10.98 -8.93
N VAL A 13 -28.27 -11.26 -7.63
CA VAL A 13 -27.55 -10.49 -6.61
C VAL A 13 -26.03 -10.60 -6.79
N LYS A 14 -25.51 -11.80 -7.10
CA LYS A 14 -24.07 -11.97 -7.41
C LYS A 14 -23.65 -11.16 -8.63
N ARG A 15 -24.50 -11.10 -9.66
CA ARG A 15 -24.24 -10.34 -10.89
C ARG A 15 -24.14 -8.86 -10.58
N GLU A 16 -25.13 -8.32 -9.86
CA GLU A 16 -25.15 -6.90 -9.46
C GLU A 16 -23.97 -6.55 -8.55
N LEU A 17 -23.63 -7.43 -7.61
CA LEU A 17 -22.46 -7.24 -6.75
C LEU A 17 -21.16 -7.14 -7.57
N LYS A 18 -20.97 -8.03 -8.55
CA LYS A 18 -19.80 -7.98 -9.44
C LYS A 18 -19.76 -6.67 -10.23
N VAL A 19 -20.89 -6.19 -10.74
CA VAL A 19 -20.99 -4.91 -11.45
C VAL A 19 -20.66 -3.74 -10.53
N SER A 20 -21.20 -3.74 -9.31
CA SER A 20 -20.94 -2.72 -8.29
C SER A 20 -19.45 -2.65 -7.92
N ILE A 21 -18.80 -3.80 -7.66
CA ILE A 21 -17.36 -3.88 -7.38
C ILE A 21 -16.54 -3.30 -8.53
N LYS A 22 -16.90 -3.61 -9.79
CA LYS A 22 -16.21 -3.05 -10.98
C LYS A 22 -16.35 -1.52 -11.04
N ARG A 23 -17.55 -0.99 -10.75
CA ARG A 23 -17.78 0.46 -10.69
C ARG A 23 -16.90 1.11 -9.61
N PHE A 24 -16.91 0.57 -8.40
CA PHE A 24 -16.06 1.08 -7.31
C PHE A 24 -14.58 1.06 -7.67
N ARG A 25 -14.10 -0.04 -8.27
CA ARG A 25 -12.71 -0.16 -8.74
C ARG A 25 -12.36 0.94 -9.74
N ARG A 26 -13.22 1.19 -10.74
CA ARG A 26 -12.99 2.24 -11.77
C ARG A 26 -12.84 3.62 -11.14
N TYR A 27 -13.69 3.98 -10.18
CA TYR A 27 -13.60 5.28 -9.50
C TYR A 27 -12.39 5.36 -8.57
N ALA A 28 -12.05 4.26 -7.88
CA ALA A 28 -10.86 4.19 -7.04
C ALA A 28 -9.58 4.33 -7.86
N GLU A 29 -9.48 3.65 -9.01
CA GLU A 29 -8.33 3.76 -9.92
C GLU A 29 -8.24 5.16 -10.52
N LYS A 30 -9.35 5.79 -10.92
CA LYS A 30 -9.36 7.17 -11.44
C LYS A 30 -8.80 8.19 -10.42
N ARG A 31 -9.00 7.96 -9.13
CA ARG A 31 -8.53 8.84 -8.05
C ARG A 31 -7.09 8.55 -7.61
N LYS A 32 -6.50 7.43 -8.02
CA LYS A 32 -5.13 7.09 -7.66
C LYS A 32 -4.18 7.81 -8.61
N ALA A 33 -3.39 8.74 -8.07
CA ALA A 33 -2.16 9.14 -8.73
C ALA A 33 -1.20 7.94 -8.77
N SER A 34 -0.44 7.80 -9.86
CA SER A 34 0.66 6.84 -9.91
C SER A 34 1.61 7.14 -8.75
N PRO A 35 2.02 6.12 -7.97
CA PRO A 35 3.02 6.32 -6.94
C PRO A 35 4.30 6.88 -7.59
N PRO A 36 5.00 7.82 -6.96
CA PRO A 36 6.32 8.23 -7.45
C PRO A 36 7.19 6.97 -7.55
N VAL A 37 7.74 6.72 -8.73
CA VAL A 37 8.66 5.62 -8.98
C VAL A 37 10.03 6.11 -8.52
N SER A 38 10.61 5.40 -7.55
CA SER A 38 12.00 5.62 -7.15
C SER A 38 12.84 4.52 -7.75
N ASP A 39 13.93 4.92 -8.39
CA ASP A 39 14.85 4.01 -9.05
C ASP A 39 15.97 3.59 -8.10
N PRO A 40 16.60 2.42 -8.34
CA PRO A 40 17.81 2.05 -7.62
C PRO A 40 18.89 3.13 -7.78
N GLY A 41 19.45 3.61 -6.66
CA GLY A 41 20.36 4.75 -6.63
C GLY A 41 19.74 6.05 -6.08
N ASP A 42 18.41 6.15 -6.06
CA ASP A 42 17.73 7.27 -5.40
C ASP A 42 17.90 7.22 -3.87
N MET A 43 17.77 8.39 -3.23
CA MET A 43 17.84 8.53 -1.79
C MET A 43 16.46 8.45 -1.15
N GLY A 44 16.27 7.51 -0.22
CA GLY A 44 15.03 7.28 0.50
C GLY A 44 15.18 7.44 2.01
N TYR A 45 14.14 7.97 2.66
CA TYR A 45 14.10 8.10 4.12
C TYR A 45 13.51 6.86 4.79
N LEU A 46 14.10 6.46 5.92
CA LEU A 46 13.62 5.33 6.72
C LEU A 46 12.75 5.81 7.90
N PRO A 47 11.52 5.31 8.07
CA PRO A 47 10.69 5.68 9.22
C PRO A 47 11.27 5.10 10.52
N SER A 48 11.43 5.95 11.52
CA SER A 48 12.13 5.61 12.77
C SER A 48 11.29 4.86 13.81
N LYS A 49 10.00 4.61 13.52
CA LYS A 49 9.00 4.07 14.47
C LYS A 49 9.40 2.76 15.16
N LYS A 50 10.19 1.92 14.49
CA LYS A 50 10.59 0.58 14.96
C LYS A 50 12.07 0.48 15.32
N ILE A 51 12.79 1.60 15.34
CA ILE A 51 14.24 1.62 15.60
C ILE A 51 14.45 2.16 17.00
N LYS A 52 15.21 1.42 17.82
CA LYS A 52 15.67 1.93 19.12
C LYS A 52 16.85 2.87 18.83
N THR A 53 16.71 4.12 19.23
CA THR A 53 17.78 5.11 19.08
C THR A 53 18.45 5.39 20.41
N THR A 54 19.60 6.07 20.34
CA THR A 54 20.40 6.45 21.50
C THR A 54 19.67 7.43 22.43
N ARG A 55 18.62 8.12 21.93
CA ARG A 55 17.85 9.05 22.76
C ARG A 55 17.00 8.29 23.79
N PRO A 56 16.95 8.77 25.05
CA PRO A 56 16.19 8.10 26.11
C PRO A 56 14.67 8.21 25.94
N THR A 57 14.19 9.21 25.18
CA THR A 57 12.75 9.46 25.01
C THR A 57 12.37 9.66 23.54
N LYS A 58 11.14 9.27 23.18
CA LYS A 58 10.56 9.47 21.83
C LYS A 58 10.16 10.92 21.53
N LYS A 59 10.07 11.78 22.54
CA LYS A 59 9.68 13.18 22.37
C LYS A 59 10.79 13.93 21.63
N LEU A 60 10.42 14.73 20.62
CA LEU A 60 11.36 15.48 19.77
C LEU A 60 12.40 14.59 19.07
N PHE A 61 12.10 13.33 18.83
CA PHE A 61 12.96 12.42 18.10
C PHE A 61 12.74 12.52 16.58
N GLU A 62 13.77 12.23 15.79
CA GLU A 62 13.70 12.24 14.33
C GLU A 62 12.66 11.22 13.84
N ARG A 63 11.63 11.69 13.13
CA ARG A 63 10.58 10.81 12.56
C ARG A 63 11.08 10.00 11.36
N TRP A 64 12.05 10.56 10.64
CA TRP A 64 12.65 10.00 9.43
C TRP A 64 14.15 10.02 9.61
N LEU A 65 14.77 8.84 9.56
CA LEU A 65 16.21 8.69 9.58
C LEU A 65 16.71 8.81 8.15
N GLY A 66 17.72 9.66 7.95
CA GLY A 66 18.69 9.72 6.85
C GLY A 66 18.18 9.50 5.42
N PRO A 67 18.74 10.19 4.42
CA PRO A 67 18.65 9.70 3.07
C PRO A 67 19.58 8.48 2.93
N PHE A 68 19.01 7.29 2.71
CA PHE A 68 19.74 6.07 2.43
C PHE A 68 19.57 5.68 0.96
N PRO A 69 20.62 5.17 0.29
CA PRO A 69 20.49 4.77 -1.10
C PRO A 69 19.58 3.54 -1.22
N ILE A 70 18.66 3.59 -2.18
CA ILE A 70 17.77 2.48 -2.54
C ILE A 70 18.57 1.49 -3.38
N LEU A 71 18.72 0.26 -2.87
CA LEU A 71 19.40 -0.82 -3.59
C LEU A 71 18.48 -1.48 -4.64
N LYS A 72 17.22 -1.71 -4.26
CA LYS A 72 16.22 -2.30 -5.17
C LYS A 72 14.80 -2.10 -4.69
N LYS A 73 13.87 -2.13 -5.63
CA LYS A 73 12.43 -2.22 -5.38
C LYS A 73 12.04 -3.66 -5.08
N VAL A 74 11.45 -3.90 -3.91
CA VAL A 74 10.97 -5.23 -3.48
C VAL A 74 9.50 -5.41 -3.85
N SER A 75 8.69 -4.34 -3.77
CA SER A 75 7.29 -4.34 -4.19
C SER A 75 6.86 -2.94 -4.65
N THR A 76 5.59 -2.75 -5.01
CA THR A 76 5.04 -1.44 -5.38
C THR A 76 5.27 -0.35 -4.31
N HIS A 77 5.36 -0.73 -3.03
CA HIS A 77 5.49 0.19 -1.90
C HIS A 77 6.66 -0.14 -0.94
N ALA A 78 7.47 -1.16 -1.24
CA ALA A 78 8.58 -1.58 -0.41
C ALA A 78 9.90 -1.51 -1.17
N TYR A 79 10.88 -0.86 -0.56
CA TYR A 79 12.23 -0.67 -1.10
C TYR A 79 13.26 -1.22 -0.11
N ARG A 80 14.35 -1.80 -0.64
CA ARG A 80 15.49 -2.22 0.16
C ARG A 80 16.50 -1.08 0.19
N LEU A 81 16.82 -0.60 1.37
CA LEU A 81 17.80 0.48 1.60
C LEU A 81 19.16 -0.12 1.99
N MET A 82 20.23 0.58 1.63
CA MET A 82 21.57 0.33 2.17
C MET A 82 21.70 1.11 3.48
N LEU A 83 21.79 0.38 4.59
CA LEU A 83 21.98 0.98 5.92
C LEU A 83 23.45 0.88 6.32
N PRO A 84 23.98 1.88 7.05
CA PRO A 84 25.28 1.75 7.70
C PRO A 84 25.17 0.65 8.76
N SER A 85 26.17 -0.24 8.76
CA SER A 85 26.37 -1.28 9.77
C SER A 85 26.86 -0.71 11.09
#